data_AF-A0A4D8PZN5-F1
#
_entry.id   AF-A0A4D8PZN5-F1
#
_cell.length_a   1.000
_cell.length_b   1.000
_cell.length_c   1.000
_cell.angle_alpha   90.00
_cell.angle_beta   90.00
_cell.angle_gamma   90.00
#
_symmetry.space_group_name_H-M   'P 1'
#
loop_
_entity.id
_entity.type
_entity.pdbx_description
1 polymer ?
#
loop_
_entity_poly.entity_id
_entity_poly.type
_entity_poly.pdbx_seq_one_letter_code
_entity_poly.pdbx_strand_id
1 'polypeptide(L)'
;MTAGTSWSWEKWSTEHPVRVAFTGTMAEVVNTKLAGVGLLPSVARKKDLDFLAANHRRLLGAMERDKSHARIAEVMDFSSGSRYPKFRDECLKIMGIGPEAVRAEWSSRGYLVTQFLAMTAGLWKIPSWAMLYSAVQTASHRAFRACQGQGEIETTAELTSQLRSVLGEKFVETLKRENIHLPPGAFLDFGTASMQGWKDRLGSDFALVVGTTVNDIPMYRVVVFQAKWEGSRGSANVSQGDGRQLRDLLATGMGYYVFYPRAVDKKAFVATVRSAESVNSDVHGPSGKPKYDVDVCCARDGGDPAWDFATFVTVAMTSPEDDIGKVFPDADTVAEALSTDRKEPLTARVVFADLTSCLNVRLLAEKLRERGYEEEQQIFETLSSLDDPPEVAEEMSPRDREPWSDPWS
;
A
#
# COMPACT_ATOMS: atom_id res chain seq x y z
N MET A 1 -32.40 -0.86 -17.19
CA MET A 1 -31.02 -0.39 -17.41
C MET A 1 -30.94 1.08 -17.02
N THR A 2 -30.55 1.37 -15.79
CA THR A 2 -30.16 2.75 -15.42
C THR A 2 -28.77 2.98 -15.95
N ALA A 3 -28.63 3.96 -16.86
CA ALA A 3 -27.34 4.39 -17.38
C ALA A 3 -26.41 4.69 -16.20
N GLY A 4 -25.36 3.89 -16.03
CA GLY A 4 -24.29 4.18 -15.08
C GLY A 4 -23.75 5.56 -15.43
N THR A 5 -23.85 6.50 -14.49
CA THR A 5 -23.28 7.83 -14.68
C THR A 5 -21.78 7.66 -14.88
N SER A 6 -21.25 7.99 -16.06
CA SER A 6 -19.81 8.06 -16.26
C SER A 6 -19.29 9.26 -15.47
N TRP A 7 -18.57 9.01 -14.38
CA TRP A 7 -18.04 10.07 -13.52
C TRP A 7 -16.65 10.49 -13.98
N SER A 8 -16.37 11.80 -13.97
CA SER A 8 -15.03 12.34 -14.19
C SER A 8 -14.27 12.46 -12.85
N TRP A 9 -12.93 12.41 -12.90
CA TRP A 9 -12.05 12.54 -11.73
C TRP A 9 -12.32 13.81 -10.89
N GLU A 10 -12.77 14.90 -11.53
CA GLU A 10 -13.14 16.14 -10.85
C GLU A 10 -14.31 15.98 -9.87
N LYS A 11 -15.33 15.18 -10.24
CA LYS A 11 -16.52 14.99 -9.42
C LYS A 11 -16.30 14.05 -8.23
N TRP A 12 -15.31 13.15 -8.31
CA TRP A 12 -14.87 12.34 -7.17
C TRP A 12 -14.35 13.19 -5.99
N SER A 13 -13.85 14.41 -6.28
CA SER A 13 -13.18 15.25 -5.28
C SER A 13 -14.10 16.12 -4.42
N THR A 14 -15.36 16.34 -4.82
CA THR A 14 -16.24 17.35 -4.18
C THR A 14 -17.56 16.81 -3.64
N GLU A 15 -18.21 15.83 -4.29
CA GLU A 15 -19.61 15.45 -4.02
C GLU A 15 -19.82 13.94 -3.74
N HIS A 16 -18.75 13.17 -3.63
CA HIS A 16 -18.81 11.72 -3.72
C HIS A 16 -19.24 11.02 -2.41
N PRO A 17 -20.13 10.01 -2.41
CA PRO A 17 -20.49 9.22 -1.22
C PRO A 17 -19.31 8.58 -0.47
N VAL A 18 -18.24 8.22 -1.19
CA VAL A 18 -16.98 7.71 -0.59
C VAL A 18 -16.25 8.78 0.25
N ARG A 19 -16.62 10.07 0.12
CA ARG A 19 -16.09 11.15 0.97
C ARG A 19 -16.33 10.89 2.46
N VAL A 20 -17.45 10.27 2.84
CA VAL A 20 -17.70 9.89 4.24
C VAL A 20 -16.71 8.80 4.69
N ALA A 21 -16.44 7.81 3.84
CA ALA A 21 -15.44 6.78 4.12
C ALA A 21 -14.03 7.39 4.28
N PHE A 22 -13.63 8.29 3.37
CA PHE A 22 -12.36 9.04 3.42
C PHE A 22 -12.26 9.95 4.66
N THR A 23 -13.32 10.70 4.96
CA THR A 23 -13.35 11.60 6.13
C THR A 23 -13.24 10.78 7.41
N GLY A 24 -13.93 9.65 7.48
CA GLY A 24 -13.85 8.72 8.62
C GLY A 24 -12.45 8.13 8.79
N THR A 25 -11.78 7.73 7.70
CA THR A 25 -10.37 7.28 7.79
C THR A 25 -9.44 8.40 8.24
N MET A 26 -9.64 9.63 7.75
CA MET A 26 -8.79 10.76 8.10
C MET A 26 -8.89 11.11 9.58
N ALA A 27 -10.11 11.21 10.11
CA ALA A 27 -10.34 11.44 11.54
C ALA A 27 -9.71 10.34 12.41
N GLU A 28 -9.79 9.09 11.96
CA GLU A 28 -9.19 7.96 12.66
C GLU A 28 -7.65 7.98 12.67
N VAL A 29 -7.03 8.35 11.53
CA VAL A 29 -5.57 8.54 11.44
C VAL A 29 -5.12 9.65 12.38
N VAL A 30 -5.83 10.79 12.41
CA VAL A 30 -5.57 11.89 13.35
C VAL A 30 -5.66 11.39 14.80
N ASN A 31 -6.77 10.73 15.16
CA ASN A 31 -6.99 10.23 16.52
C ASN A 31 -5.92 9.23 16.96
N THR A 32 -5.49 8.34 16.06
CA THR A 32 -4.46 7.34 16.37
C THR A 32 -3.08 7.98 16.52
N LYS A 33 -2.76 9.00 15.71
CA LYS A 33 -1.57 9.83 15.89
C LYS A 33 -1.61 10.57 17.23
N LEU A 34 -2.72 11.20 17.59
CA LEU A 34 -2.89 11.84 18.90
C LEU A 34 -2.75 10.86 20.08
N ALA A 35 -3.09 9.58 19.88
CA ALA A 35 -2.89 8.51 20.85
C ALA A 35 -1.44 7.99 20.94
N GLY A 36 -0.51 8.51 20.13
CA GLY A 36 0.91 8.17 20.20
C GLY A 36 1.46 7.37 19.03
N VAL A 37 0.65 6.92 18.06
CA VAL A 37 1.11 6.02 16.98
C VAL A 37 1.40 6.78 15.69
N GLY A 38 2.55 6.60 15.06
CA GLY A 38 2.91 7.35 13.85
C GLY A 38 3.22 8.82 14.14
N LEU A 39 3.69 9.12 15.35
CA LEU A 39 4.14 10.45 15.77
C LEU A 39 5.62 10.65 15.49
N LEU A 40 5.99 11.89 15.16
CA LEU A 40 7.41 12.24 15.08
C LEU A 40 8.00 12.38 16.50
N PRO A 41 9.27 12.01 16.71
CA PRO A 41 9.96 12.31 17.94
C PRO A 41 10.04 13.83 18.15
N SER A 42 10.03 14.29 19.40
CA SER A 42 10.21 15.72 19.70
C SER A 42 11.54 16.23 19.18
N VAL A 43 12.60 15.43 19.30
CA VAL A 43 13.92 15.69 18.70
C VAL A 43 14.18 14.64 17.61
N ALA A 44 14.19 15.06 16.34
CA ALA A 44 14.46 14.18 15.22
C ALA A 44 15.97 14.08 14.95
N ARG A 45 16.46 12.87 14.73
CA ARG A 45 17.85 12.67 14.25
C ARG A 45 17.92 13.06 12.78
N LYS A 46 19.12 13.38 12.28
CA LYS A 46 19.33 13.69 10.86
C LYS A 46 18.71 12.63 9.92
N LYS A 47 18.91 11.34 10.23
CA LYS A 47 18.33 10.24 9.45
C LYS A 47 16.80 10.20 9.47
N ASP A 48 16.18 10.58 10.59
CA ASP A 48 14.73 10.69 10.65
C ASP A 48 14.25 11.82 9.71
N LEU A 49 14.96 12.96 9.69
CA LEU A 49 14.66 14.08 8.79
C LEU A 49 14.89 13.73 7.31
N ASP A 50 15.97 13.03 6.98
CA ASP A 50 16.28 12.58 5.62
C ASP A 50 15.20 11.61 5.11
N PHE A 51 14.77 10.67 5.95
CA PHE A 51 13.63 9.79 5.70
C PHE A 51 12.33 10.56 5.44
N LEU A 52 11.98 11.52 6.31
CA LEU A 52 10.76 12.32 6.16
C LEU A 52 10.78 13.15 4.88
N ALA A 53 11.92 13.77 4.55
CA ALA A 53 12.08 14.57 3.35
C ALA A 53 11.96 13.72 2.07
N ALA A 54 12.51 12.51 2.07
CA ALA A 54 12.41 11.60 0.94
C ALA A 54 10.96 11.14 0.70
N ASN A 55 10.26 10.72 1.76
CA ASN A 55 8.86 10.29 1.65
C ASN A 55 7.92 11.46 1.31
N HIS A 56 8.21 12.67 1.77
CA HIS A 56 7.52 13.88 1.32
C HIS A 56 7.63 14.10 -0.19
N ARG A 57 8.83 13.98 -0.75
CA ARG A 57 9.04 14.11 -2.20
C ARG A 57 8.33 13.02 -2.99
N ARG A 58 8.42 11.77 -2.54
CA ARG A 58 7.75 10.61 -3.19
C ARG A 58 6.24 10.81 -3.24
N LEU A 59 5.64 11.16 -2.10
CA LEU A 59 4.20 11.37 -1.99
C LEU A 59 3.72 12.58 -2.81
N LEU A 60 4.47 13.69 -2.79
CA LEU A 60 4.19 14.85 -3.63
C LEU A 60 4.30 14.54 -5.13
N GLY A 61 5.26 13.70 -5.53
CA GLY A 61 5.46 13.30 -6.92
C GLY A 61 4.31 12.45 -7.47
N ALA A 62 3.66 11.65 -6.61
CA ALA A 62 2.48 10.87 -6.95
C ALA A 62 1.18 11.70 -7.01
N MET A 63 1.18 12.86 -6.37
CA MET A 63 0.04 13.77 -6.32
C MET A 63 0.05 14.81 -7.45
N GLU A 64 -1.09 15.45 -7.67
CA GLU A 64 -1.26 16.60 -8.56
C GLU A 64 -0.47 17.79 -8.02
N ARG A 65 0.65 18.12 -8.67
CA ARG A 65 1.69 19.03 -8.14
C ARG A 65 1.14 20.40 -7.74
N ASP A 66 0.38 21.04 -8.62
CA ASP A 66 -0.08 22.42 -8.40
C ASP A 66 -1.16 22.49 -7.32
N LYS A 67 -2.11 21.54 -7.33
CA LYS A 67 -3.16 21.42 -6.31
C LYS A 67 -2.57 21.11 -4.94
N SER A 68 -1.62 20.18 -4.89
CA SER A 68 -0.98 19.73 -3.64
C SER A 68 -0.08 20.80 -3.04
N HIS A 69 0.74 21.49 -3.84
CA HIS A 69 1.56 22.59 -3.32
C HIS A 69 0.71 23.75 -2.83
N ALA A 70 -0.35 24.15 -3.56
CA ALA A 70 -1.25 25.19 -3.11
C ALA A 70 -1.94 24.81 -1.79
N ARG A 71 -2.40 23.56 -1.67
CA ARG A 71 -3.08 23.07 -0.45
C ARG A 71 -2.14 22.92 0.73
N ILE A 72 -0.90 22.45 0.51
CA ILE A 72 0.13 22.41 1.55
C ILE A 72 0.46 23.83 1.98
N ALA A 73 0.66 24.77 1.05
CA ALA A 73 0.94 26.17 1.39
C ALA A 73 -0.21 26.79 2.20
N GLU A 74 -1.47 26.52 1.86
CA GLU A 74 -2.64 26.97 2.62
C GLU A 74 -2.69 26.36 4.03
N VAL A 75 -2.45 25.07 4.17
CA VAL A 75 -2.41 24.40 5.49
C VAL A 75 -1.23 24.90 6.33
N MET A 76 -0.10 25.17 5.68
CA MET A 76 1.12 25.66 6.29
C MET A 76 1.12 27.20 6.46
N ASP A 77 0.11 27.91 5.97
CA ASP A 77 -0.11 29.32 6.24
C ASP A 77 -0.66 29.49 7.66
N PHE A 78 0.28 29.55 8.60
CA PHE A 78 0.05 29.66 10.04
C PHE A 78 -0.12 31.12 10.52
N SER A 79 -0.53 32.03 9.63
CA SER A 79 -0.91 33.39 10.04
C SER A 79 -2.12 33.37 10.98
N SER A 80 -2.27 34.41 11.82
CA SER A 80 -3.35 34.54 12.81
C SER A 80 -4.77 34.58 12.22
N GLY A 81 -4.90 34.56 10.89
CA GLY A 81 -6.14 34.43 10.13
C GLY A 81 -6.38 33.04 9.51
N SER A 82 -5.64 31.99 9.93
CA SER A 82 -5.84 30.63 9.43
C SER A 82 -7.31 30.22 9.53
N ARG A 83 -7.87 29.71 8.43
CA ARG A 83 -9.25 29.22 8.36
C ARG A 83 -9.51 28.01 9.29
N TYR A 84 -8.47 27.34 9.79
CA TYR A 84 -8.58 26.07 10.52
C TYR A 84 -7.69 26.01 11.78
N PRO A 85 -7.94 26.83 12.81
CA PRO A 85 -7.08 26.91 14.00
C PRO A 85 -6.98 25.59 14.79
N LYS A 86 -8.06 24.81 14.89
CA LYS A 86 -8.04 23.49 15.57
C LYS A 86 -7.15 22.48 14.84
N PHE A 87 -7.26 22.44 13.52
CA PHE A 87 -6.44 21.56 12.68
C PHE A 87 -4.96 21.93 12.78
N ARG A 88 -4.65 23.23 12.81
CA ARG A 88 -3.30 23.73 13.11
C ARG A 88 -2.77 23.16 14.42
N ASP A 89 -3.51 23.28 15.51
CA ASP A 89 -3.06 22.82 16.83
C ASP A 89 -2.86 21.30 16.88
N GLU A 90 -3.71 20.54 16.18
CA GLU A 90 -3.55 19.10 16.00
C GLU A 90 -2.29 18.75 15.19
N CYS A 91 -2.06 19.43 14.06
CA CYS A 91 -0.86 19.23 13.25
C CYS A 91 0.41 19.53 14.05
N LEU A 92 0.46 20.60 14.85
CA LEU A 92 1.62 20.92 15.70
C LEU A 92 1.93 19.80 16.70
N LYS A 93 0.89 19.28 17.36
CA LYS A 93 1.02 18.15 18.30
C LYS A 93 1.54 16.90 17.59
N ILE A 94 0.99 16.59 16.41
CA ILE A 94 1.32 15.39 15.64
C ILE A 94 2.74 15.47 15.06
N MET A 95 3.16 16.66 14.63
CA MET A 95 4.51 16.93 14.15
C MET A 95 5.56 16.94 15.27
N GLY A 96 5.14 16.93 16.54
CA GLY A 96 6.06 16.99 17.68
C GLY A 96 6.87 18.28 17.71
N ILE A 97 6.33 19.36 17.13
CA ILE A 97 7.00 20.65 17.00
C ILE A 97 6.74 21.47 18.28
N GLY A 98 7.83 21.85 18.97
CA GLY A 98 7.76 22.75 20.12
C GLY A 98 7.57 24.22 19.72
N PRO A 99 7.24 25.12 20.67
CA PRO A 99 7.04 26.54 20.41
C PRO A 99 8.23 27.26 19.76
N GLU A 100 9.45 26.72 19.91
CA GLU A 100 10.71 27.32 19.45
C GLU A 100 11.28 26.70 18.16
N ALA A 101 10.57 25.78 17.52
CA ALA A 101 11.11 25.06 16.37
C ALA A 101 11.45 26.00 15.20
N VAL A 102 12.66 25.85 14.65
CA VAL A 102 13.18 26.68 13.55
C VAL A 102 12.53 26.27 12.23
N ARG A 103 12.19 27.22 11.33
CA ARG A 103 11.52 26.95 10.03
C ARG A 103 12.08 25.77 9.21
N ALA A 104 13.39 25.50 9.29
CA ALA A 104 14.02 24.38 8.58
C ALA A 104 13.56 23.00 9.09
N GLU A 105 13.27 22.88 10.40
CA GLU A 105 12.67 21.67 10.98
C GLU A 105 11.23 21.50 10.50
N TRP A 106 10.49 22.61 10.31
CA TRP A 106 9.12 22.58 9.80
C TRP A 106 9.04 22.09 8.36
N SER A 107 9.91 22.59 7.48
CA SER A 107 9.95 22.14 6.08
C SER A 107 10.29 20.65 5.97
N SER A 108 11.15 20.16 6.87
CA SER A 108 11.57 18.75 6.89
C SER A 108 10.50 17.83 7.49
N ARG A 109 9.62 18.35 8.36
CA ARG A 109 8.50 17.63 8.98
C ARG A 109 7.16 17.79 8.24
N GLY A 110 7.14 18.53 7.12
CA GLY A 110 5.97 18.72 6.26
C GLY A 110 5.39 17.43 5.67
N TYR A 111 6.12 16.32 5.78
CA TYR A 111 5.63 15.00 5.42
C TYR A 111 4.31 14.64 6.10
N LEU A 112 4.12 14.93 7.40
CA LEU A 112 2.87 14.56 8.08
C LEU A 112 1.64 15.27 7.53
N VAL A 113 1.76 16.57 7.25
CA VAL A 113 0.72 17.33 6.57
C VAL A 113 0.42 16.71 5.21
N THR A 114 1.47 16.27 4.51
CA THR A 114 1.34 15.58 3.23
C THR A 114 0.64 14.23 3.39
N GLN A 115 0.90 13.45 4.45
CA GLN A 115 0.18 12.21 4.72
C GLN A 115 -1.32 12.46 4.89
N PHE A 116 -1.71 13.52 5.62
CA PHE A 116 -3.12 13.86 5.78
C PHE A 116 -3.76 14.29 4.46
N LEU A 117 -3.08 15.13 3.69
CA LEU A 117 -3.57 15.59 2.41
C LEU A 117 -3.65 14.45 1.39
N ALA A 118 -2.73 13.49 1.43
CA ALA A 118 -2.76 12.29 0.62
C ALA A 118 -3.96 11.38 0.92
N MET A 119 -4.73 11.63 1.98
CA MET A 119 -6.02 10.97 2.18
C MET A 119 -7.18 11.67 1.45
N THR A 120 -6.87 12.65 0.60
CA THR A 120 -7.83 13.38 -0.23
C THR A 120 -7.70 12.92 -1.67
N ALA A 121 -8.72 12.19 -2.15
CA ALA A 121 -8.78 11.67 -3.52
C ALA A 121 -8.41 12.70 -4.61
N GLY A 122 -8.93 13.92 -4.51
CA GLY A 122 -8.71 14.99 -5.52
C GLY A 122 -7.29 15.57 -5.58
N LEU A 123 -6.39 15.16 -4.70
CA LEU A 123 -4.98 15.55 -4.74
C LEU A 123 -4.11 14.51 -5.46
N TRP A 124 -4.62 13.32 -5.79
CA TRP A 124 -3.87 12.31 -6.52
C TRP A 124 -4.11 12.41 -8.01
N LYS A 125 -3.07 12.07 -8.79
CA LYS A 125 -3.20 11.87 -10.25
C LYS A 125 -4.17 10.73 -10.55
N ILE A 126 -4.10 9.66 -9.75
CA ILE A 126 -4.99 8.51 -9.79
C ILE A 126 -5.68 8.36 -8.42
N PRO A 127 -6.92 8.83 -8.27
CA PRO A 127 -7.64 8.78 -7.00
C PRO A 127 -7.84 7.41 -6.36
N SER A 128 -7.78 6.29 -7.10
CA SER A 128 -7.78 4.95 -6.47
C SER A 128 -6.54 4.73 -5.59
N TRP A 129 -5.41 5.36 -5.92
CA TRP A 129 -4.21 5.33 -5.08
C TRP A 129 -4.44 6.02 -3.73
N ALA A 130 -5.29 7.05 -3.69
CA ALA A 130 -5.69 7.70 -2.44
C ALA A 130 -6.48 6.76 -1.53
N MET A 131 -7.34 5.91 -2.11
CA MET A 131 -8.10 4.89 -1.37
C MET A 131 -7.15 3.88 -0.76
N LEU A 132 -6.25 3.33 -1.58
CA LEU A 132 -5.23 2.39 -1.12
C LEU A 132 -4.35 3.01 -0.03
N TYR A 133 -3.94 4.28 -0.20
CA TYR A 133 -3.10 4.98 0.78
C TYR A 133 -3.81 5.17 2.11
N SER A 134 -5.04 5.67 2.05
CA SER A 134 -5.87 5.87 3.24
C SER A 134 -6.11 4.56 3.97
N ALA A 135 -6.34 3.47 3.22
CA ALA A 135 -6.60 2.18 3.80
C ALA A 135 -5.36 1.57 4.45
N VAL A 136 -4.21 1.58 3.76
CA VAL A 136 -2.95 1.06 4.30
C VAL A 136 -2.51 1.88 5.52
N GLN A 137 -2.58 3.21 5.45
CA GLN A 137 -2.24 4.08 6.58
C GLN A 137 -3.14 3.79 7.79
N THR A 138 -4.45 3.70 7.58
CA THR A 138 -5.43 3.42 8.65
C THR A 138 -5.20 2.04 9.24
N ALA A 139 -5.02 1.02 8.39
CA ALA A 139 -4.79 -0.35 8.81
C ALA A 139 -3.50 -0.51 9.64
N SER A 140 -2.39 0.09 9.16
CA SER A 140 -1.14 0.11 9.92
C SER A 140 -1.30 0.79 11.27
N HIS A 141 -2.00 1.93 11.31
CA HIS A 141 -2.27 2.63 12.56
C HIS A 141 -3.10 1.80 13.55
N ARG A 142 -4.17 1.15 13.08
CA ARG A 142 -5.00 0.26 13.90
C ARG A 142 -4.19 -0.91 14.44
N ALA A 143 -3.44 -1.58 13.57
CA ALA A 143 -2.63 -2.73 13.95
C ALA A 143 -1.56 -2.35 14.97
N PHE A 144 -0.83 -1.26 14.74
CA PHE A 144 0.17 -0.81 15.71
C PHE A 144 -0.43 -0.32 17.02
N ARG A 145 -1.67 0.20 17.01
CA ARG A 145 -2.37 0.55 18.26
C ARG A 145 -2.79 -0.69 19.03
N ALA A 146 -3.30 -1.72 18.34
CA ALA A 146 -3.79 -2.95 18.96
C ALA A 146 -2.65 -3.85 19.47
N CYS A 147 -1.54 -3.92 18.72
CA CYS A 147 -0.45 -4.86 18.94
C CYS A 147 0.78 -4.24 19.62
N GLN A 148 0.67 -3.08 20.27
CA GLN A 148 1.83 -2.50 20.97
C GLN A 148 2.40 -3.50 21.99
N GLY A 149 3.64 -3.93 21.78
CA GLY A 149 4.34 -4.88 22.65
C GLY A 149 4.01 -6.36 22.40
N GLN A 150 3.25 -6.67 21.34
CA GLN A 150 3.05 -8.05 20.86
C GLN A 150 4.20 -8.48 19.92
N GLY A 151 4.26 -9.76 19.56
CA GLY A 151 5.28 -10.28 18.63
C GLY A 151 5.10 -9.82 17.18
N GLU A 152 6.11 -10.10 16.35
CA GLU A 152 6.11 -9.80 14.91
C GLU A 152 4.96 -10.54 14.19
N ILE A 153 4.67 -11.76 14.66
CA ILE A 153 3.61 -12.63 14.13
C ILE A 153 2.24 -11.99 14.35
N GLU A 154 1.90 -11.70 15.60
CA GLU A 154 0.60 -11.13 15.96
C GLU A 154 0.38 -9.77 15.29
N THR A 155 1.42 -8.95 15.20
CA THR A 155 1.34 -7.62 14.57
C THR A 155 1.08 -7.71 13.07
N THR A 156 1.71 -8.66 12.39
CA THR A 156 1.50 -8.90 10.96
C THR A 156 0.10 -9.46 10.69
N ALA A 157 -0.35 -10.41 11.51
CA ALA A 157 -1.70 -10.96 11.42
C ALA A 157 -2.77 -9.88 11.62
N GLU A 158 -2.55 -8.95 12.57
CA GLU A 158 -3.45 -7.82 12.78
C GLU A 158 -3.38 -6.81 11.63
N LEU A 159 -2.18 -6.50 11.13
CA LEU A 159 -2.01 -5.62 9.96
C LEU A 159 -2.79 -6.12 8.75
N THR A 160 -2.64 -7.40 8.41
CA THR A 160 -3.37 -8.03 7.30
C THR A 160 -4.89 -8.05 7.54
N SER A 161 -5.33 -8.32 8.77
CA SER A 161 -6.75 -8.24 9.16
C SER A 161 -7.33 -6.83 9.00
N GLN A 162 -6.61 -5.80 9.44
CA GLN A 162 -7.06 -4.42 9.36
C GLN A 162 -7.04 -3.89 7.93
N LEU A 163 -6.06 -4.30 7.11
CA LEU A 163 -6.05 -4.00 5.68
C LEU A 163 -7.32 -4.54 5.02
N ARG A 164 -7.70 -5.78 5.38
CA ARG A 164 -8.95 -6.38 4.89
C ARG A 164 -10.18 -5.58 5.29
N SER A 165 -10.34 -5.26 6.58
CA SER A 165 -11.52 -4.53 7.06
C SER A 165 -11.62 -3.15 6.41
N VAL A 166 -10.52 -2.40 6.32
CA VAL A 166 -10.57 -1.04 5.77
C VAL A 166 -10.76 -1.04 4.25
N LEU A 167 -10.05 -1.88 3.50
CA LEU A 167 -10.25 -1.94 2.04
C LEU A 167 -11.61 -2.55 1.69
N GLY A 168 -11.90 -3.76 2.17
CA GLY A 168 -13.09 -4.53 1.80
C GLY A 168 -14.37 -3.92 2.34
N GLU A 169 -14.52 -3.92 3.66
CA GLU A 169 -15.77 -3.56 4.33
C GLU A 169 -16.05 -2.04 4.25
N LYS A 170 -15.01 -1.20 4.25
CA LYS A 170 -15.22 0.26 4.27
C LYS A 170 -15.23 0.87 2.87
N PHE A 171 -14.25 0.56 2.03
CA PHE A 171 -14.13 1.19 0.71
C PHE A 171 -14.90 0.44 -0.36
N VAL A 172 -14.65 -0.86 -0.52
CA VAL A 172 -15.22 -1.65 -1.60
C VAL A 172 -16.72 -1.84 -1.43
N GLU A 173 -17.22 -2.15 -0.23
CA GLU A 173 -18.66 -2.20 0.01
C GLU A 173 -19.34 -0.83 -0.18
N THR A 174 -18.66 0.27 0.13
CA THR A 174 -19.20 1.61 -0.18
C THR A 174 -19.27 1.84 -1.69
N LEU A 175 -18.23 1.50 -2.46
CA LEU A 175 -18.29 1.60 -3.92
C LEU A 175 -19.45 0.77 -4.50
N LYS A 176 -19.63 -0.46 -4.01
CA LYS A 176 -20.75 -1.33 -4.39
C LYS A 176 -22.10 -0.72 -4.06
N ARG A 177 -22.32 -0.36 -2.80
CA ARG A 177 -23.61 0.16 -2.31
C ARG A 177 -24.04 1.40 -3.07
N GLU A 178 -23.08 2.25 -3.41
CA GLU A 178 -23.32 3.53 -4.08
C GLU A 178 -23.27 3.41 -5.61
N ASN A 179 -23.04 2.19 -6.14
CA ASN A 179 -22.93 1.87 -7.57
C ASN A 179 -21.88 2.73 -8.32
N ILE A 180 -20.70 2.87 -7.70
CA ILE A 180 -19.62 3.72 -8.20
C ILE A 180 -18.53 2.83 -8.81
N HIS A 181 -18.17 3.14 -10.05
CA HIS A 181 -17.12 2.46 -10.79
C HIS A 181 -15.81 3.25 -10.70
N LEU A 182 -14.68 2.53 -10.68
CA LEU A 182 -13.36 3.11 -10.85
C LEU A 182 -13.20 3.51 -12.32
N PRO A 183 -12.45 4.58 -12.61
CA PRO A 183 -12.18 4.95 -13.99
C PRO A 183 -11.40 3.86 -14.75
N PRO A 184 -11.52 3.81 -16.09
CA PRO A 184 -10.77 2.86 -16.90
C PRO A 184 -9.26 2.93 -16.63
N GLY A 185 -8.61 1.78 -16.50
CA GLY A 185 -7.17 1.67 -16.21
C GLY A 185 -6.78 1.93 -14.75
N ALA A 186 -7.75 2.17 -13.84
CA ALA A 186 -7.49 2.24 -12.41
C ALA A 186 -7.76 0.89 -11.74
N PHE A 187 -6.78 0.40 -10.99
CA PHE A 187 -6.84 -0.86 -10.24
C PHE A 187 -6.99 -0.57 -8.74
N LEU A 188 -7.76 -1.42 -8.04
CA LEU A 188 -7.77 -1.51 -6.59
C LEU A 188 -7.64 -2.98 -6.17
N ASP A 189 -6.66 -3.66 -6.78
CA ASP A 189 -6.34 -5.04 -6.47
C ASP A 189 -5.32 -5.09 -5.35
N PHE A 190 -5.65 -5.77 -4.25
CA PHE A 190 -4.76 -5.91 -3.10
C PHE A 190 -4.86 -7.30 -2.46
N GLY A 191 -3.82 -8.10 -2.62
CA GLY A 191 -3.70 -9.39 -1.96
C GLY A 191 -2.73 -9.36 -0.80
N THR A 192 -3.08 -10.05 0.29
CA THR A 192 -2.11 -10.41 1.32
C THR A 192 -2.11 -11.92 1.52
N ALA A 193 -0.94 -12.49 1.76
CA ALA A 193 -0.84 -13.85 2.24
C ALA A 193 0.06 -13.88 3.46
N SER A 194 -0.46 -14.39 4.59
CA SER A 194 0.39 -14.66 5.75
C SER A 194 1.24 -15.89 5.47
N MET A 195 2.53 -15.78 5.73
CA MET A 195 3.56 -16.78 5.46
C MET A 195 4.21 -17.27 6.76
N GLN A 196 3.64 -16.86 7.89
CA GLN A 196 4.19 -17.03 9.24
C GLN A 196 4.03 -18.46 9.75
N GLY A 197 5.02 -18.91 10.52
CA GLY A 197 4.91 -20.13 11.34
C GLY A 197 5.79 -21.30 10.95
N TRP A 198 6.41 -21.33 9.76
CA TRP A 198 7.13 -22.53 9.28
C TRP A 198 8.37 -22.19 8.45
N LYS A 199 9.17 -23.21 8.10
CA LYS A 199 10.39 -23.13 7.25
C LYS A 199 10.03 -22.70 5.83
N ASP A 200 9.57 -21.46 5.67
CA ASP A 200 9.34 -20.89 4.36
C ASP A 200 10.71 -20.75 3.65
N ARG A 201 10.75 -21.12 2.37
CA ARG A 201 11.96 -20.96 1.55
C ARG A 201 12.13 -19.52 1.07
N LEU A 202 11.15 -18.65 1.30
CA LEU A 202 11.17 -17.26 0.90
C LEU A 202 11.70 -16.33 2.00
N GLY A 203 11.84 -16.82 3.24
CA GLY A 203 12.36 -16.03 4.35
C GLY A 203 11.46 -14.83 4.70
N SER A 204 10.15 -14.99 4.58
CA SER A 204 9.14 -13.92 4.61
C SER A 204 7.97 -14.23 5.54
N ASP A 205 7.41 -13.19 6.14
CA ASP A 205 6.24 -13.25 7.01
C ASP A 205 4.93 -13.04 6.25
N PHE A 206 4.93 -12.26 5.17
CA PHE A 206 3.74 -12.08 4.34
C PHE A 206 4.08 -11.60 2.93
N ALA A 207 3.17 -11.82 1.98
CA ALA A 207 3.25 -11.27 0.62
C ALA A 207 2.20 -10.17 0.44
N LEU A 208 2.51 -9.17 -0.38
CA LEU A 208 1.53 -8.24 -0.95
C LEU A 208 1.48 -8.39 -2.47
N VAL A 209 0.26 -8.41 -3.01
CA VAL A 209 -0.01 -8.42 -4.46
C VAL A 209 -0.83 -7.18 -4.80
N VAL A 210 -0.39 -6.36 -5.75
CA VAL A 210 -1.09 -5.15 -6.17
C VAL A 210 -1.27 -5.14 -7.69
N GLY A 211 -2.45 -4.73 -8.15
CA GLY A 211 -2.70 -4.51 -9.57
C GLY A 211 -1.97 -3.27 -10.08
N THR A 212 -1.29 -3.39 -11.20
CA THR A 212 -0.52 -2.31 -11.83
C THR A 212 -0.61 -2.39 -13.36
N THR A 213 0.03 -1.44 -14.04
CA THR A 213 0.23 -1.48 -15.49
C THR A 213 1.70 -1.39 -15.83
N VAL A 214 2.12 -2.10 -16.87
CA VAL A 214 3.47 -1.98 -17.45
C VAL A 214 3.30 -1.77 -18.95
N ASN A 215 3.67 -0.59 -19.45
CA ASN A 215 3.41 -0.17 -20.83
C ASN A 215 1.93 -0.38 -21.23
N ASP A 216 1.01 0.11 -20.39
CA ASP A 216 -0.45 -0.03 -20.53
C ASP A 216 -1.00 -1.47 -20.47
N ILE A 217 -0.18 -2.47 -20.15
CA ILE A 217 -0.61 -3.86 -19.96
C ILE A 217 -0.89 -4.10 -18.48
N PRO A 218 -2.12 -4.51 -18.09
CA PRO A 218 -2.45 -4.89 -16.72
C PRO A 218 -1.57 -6.07 -16.24
N MET A 219 -0.97 -5.93 -15.06
CA MET A 219 -0.13 -6.95 -14.44
C MET A 219 -0.31 -6.98 -12.92
N TYR A 220 0.09 -8.09 -12.30
CA TYR A 220 0.23 -8.19 -10.85
C TYR A 220 1.66 -7.83 -10.44
N ARG A 221 1.83 -6.90 -9.51
CA ARG A 221 3.10 -6.66 -8.83
C ARG A 221 3.10 -7.33 -7.48
N VAL A 222 4.12 -8.13 -7.22
CA VAL A 222 4.25 -8.91 -5.99
C VAL A 222 5.52 -8.49 -5.27
N VAL A 223 5.39 -8.36 -3.95
CA VAL A 223 6.50 -8.22 -3.02
C VAL A 223 6.28 -9.18 -1.86
N VAL A 224 7.37 -9.69 -1.29
CA VAL A 224 7.34 -10.47 -0.05
C VAL A 224 8.08 -9.70 1.04
N PHE A 225 7.52 -9.73 2.25
CA PHE A 225 8.00 -8.97 3.38
C PHE A 225 8.45 -9.89 4.50
N GLN A 226 9.63 -9.59 5.04
CA GLN A 226 10.01 -10.03 6.36
C GLN A 226 9.76 -8.90 7.37
N ALA A 227 8.91 -9.17 8.36
CA ALA A 227 8.66 -8.22 9.43
C ALA A 227 9.78 -8.30 10.48
N LYS A 228 10.16 -7.14 11.01
CA LYS A 228 11.07 -7.01 12.15
C LYS A 228 10.66 -5.89 13.09
N TRP A 229 10.75 -6.12 14.39
CA TRP A 229 10.63 -5.03 15.35
C TRP A 229 11.93 -4.21 15.44
N GLU A 230 11.77 -2.90 15.64
CA GLU A 230 12.86 -2.08 16.16
C GLU A 230 13.26 -2.59 17.57
N GLY A 231 14.46 -3.15 17.69
CA GLY A 231 15.03 -3.52 18.99
C GLY A 231 15.34 -2.29 19.84
N SER A 232 15.78 -1.21 19.19
CA SER A 232 15.89 0.13 19.76
C SER A 232 15.46 1.16 18.71
N ARG A 233 15.15 2.40 19.11
CA ARG A 233 14.62 3.39 18.17
C ARG A 233 15.56 3.57 16.98
N GLY A 234 15.06 3.25 15.79
CA GLY A 234 15.79 3.34 14.53
C GLY A 234 16.73 2.18 14.21
N SER A 235 16.73 1.10 14.99
CA SER A 235 17.60 -0.06 14.77
C SER A 235 16.83 -1.37 14.93
N ALA A 236 17.00 -2.28 13.99
CA ALA A 236 16.40 -3.61 14.02
C ALA A 236 17.46 -4.68 13.75
N ASN A 237 17.29 -5.86 14.35
CA ASN A 237 18.18 -6.99 14.16
C ASN A 237 17.62 -7.93 13.07
N VAL A 238 18.45 -8.29 12.09
CA VAL A 238 18.06 -9.19 10.98
C VAL A 238 18.84 -10.51 10.97
N SER A 239 19.40 -10.94 12.11
CA SER A 239 20.32 -12.08 12.19
C SER A 239 19.65 -13.46 12.17
N GLN A 240 18.33 -13.54 11.96
CA GLN A 240 17.57 -14.79 12.10
C GLN A 240 18.15 -15.91 11.21
N GLY A 241 18.43 -17.06 11.83
CA GLY A 241 19.03 -18.21 11.16
C GLY A 241 20.43 -17.95 10.60
N ASP A 242 21.26 -17.19 11.31
CA ASP A 242 22.60 -16.77 10.88
C ASP A 242 22.61 -16.04 9.54
N GLY A 243 21.60 -15.20 9.31
CA GLY A 243 21.41 -14.45 8.06
C GLY A 243 20.82 -15.27 6.91
N ARG A 244 20.42 -16.52 7.15
CA ARG A 244 19.73 -17.34 6.13
C ARG A 244 18.46 -16.66 5.62
N GLN A 245 17.65 -16.09 6.52
CA GLN A 245 16.41 -15.41 6.14
C GLN A 245 16.65 -14.28 5.15
N LEU A 246 17.69 -13.46 5.38
CA LEU A 246 18.08 -12.39 4.45
C LEU A 246 18.49 -12.94 3.08
N ARG A 247 19.25 -14.03 3.04
CA ARG A 247 19.65 -14.68 1.78
C ARG A 247 18.47 -15.26 1.01
N ASP A 248 17.56 -15.92 1.72
CA ASP A 248 16.37 -16.52 1.14
C ASP A 248 15.46 -15.42 0.57
N LEU A 249 15.28 -14.33 1.32
CA LEU A 249 14.51 -13.16 0.90
C LEU A 249 15.12 -12.47 -0.34
N LEU A 250 16.45 -12.30 -0.38
CA LEU A 250 17.18 -11.78 -1.54
C LEU A 250 17.00 -12.66 -2.78
N ALA A 251 17.07 -13.98 -2.61
CA ALA A 251 16.98 -14.93 -3.72
C ALA A 251 15.63 -14.87 -4.45
N THR A 252 14.60 -14.31 -3.83
CA THR A 252 13.28 -14.11 -4.44
C THR A 252 13.28 -13.05 -5.54
N GLY A 253 14.20 -12.06 -5.48
CA GLY A 253 14.17 -10.86 -6.34
C GLY A 253 12.94 -9.96 -6.13
N MET A 254 12.16 -10.17 -5.08
CA MET A 254 10.97 -9.39 -4.73
C MET A 254 10.87 -9.13 -3.21
N GLY A 255 12.00 -9.24 -2.50
CA GLY A 255 12.07 -9.31 -1.06
C GLY A 255 12.33 -7.96 -0.37
N TYR A 256 11.56 -7.67 0.67
CA TYR A 256 11.64 -6.44 1.45
C TYR A 256 11.58 -6.73 2.95
N TYR A 257 12.20 -5.87 3.75
CA TYR A 257 11.96 -5.81 5.19
C TYR A 257 10.93 -4.73 5.49
N VAL A 258 9.97 -5.05 6.35
CA VAL A 258 9.13 -4.05 7.02
C VAL A 258 9.53 -3.98 8.49
N PHE A 259 9.93 -2.79 8.94
CA PHE A 259 10.32 -2.55 10.32
C PHE A 259 9.18 -1.89 11.08
N TYR A 260 8.68 -2.58 12.09
CA TYR A 260 7.64 -2.06 12.97
C TYR A 260 8.25 -1.15 14.05
N PRO A 261 7.66 0.04 14.26
CA PRO A 261 8.25 1.05 15.11
C PRO A 261 8.01 0.72 16.58
N ARG A 262 9.07 0.61 17.38
CA ARG A 262 8.94 0.42 18.82
C ARG A 262 8.40 1.69 19.48
N ALA A 263 7.43 1.52 20.38
CA ALA A 263 6.94 2.62 21.20
C ALA A 263 8.00 3.06 22.23
N VAL A 264 8.35 4.35 22.23
CA VAL A 264 9.20 5.03 23.21
C VAL A 264 8.38 6.15 23.84
N ASP A 265 8.27 6.18 25.16
CA ASP A 265 7.43 7.14 25.90
C ASP A 265 5.97 7.18 25.41
N LYS A 266 5.40 6.00 25.14
CA LYS A 266 4.06 5.81 24.54
C LYS A 266 3.92 6.41 23.13
N LYS A 267 5.03 6.74 22.47
CA LYS A 267 5.06 7.24 21.09
C LYS A 267 5.77 6.26 20.18
N ALA A 268 5.12 5.83 19.11
CA ALA A 268 5.72 5.05 18.05
C ALA A 268 5.87 5.92 16.80
N PHE A 269 6.97 5.75 16.09
CA PHE A 269 7.17 6.36 14.77
C PHE A 269 6.28 5.67 13.72
N VAL A 270 6.66 5.73 12.44
CA VAL A 270 5.99 5.00 11.35
C VAL A 270 6.73 3.69 11.04
N ALA A 271 6.01 2.72 10.47
CA ALA A 271 6.65 1.55 9.90
C ALA A 271 7.42 1.92 8.64
N THR A 272 8.60 1.33 8.51
CA THR A 272 9.53 1.63 7.42
C THR A 272 9.79 0.39 6.57
N VAL A 273 10.02 0.58 5.28
CA VAL A 273 10.28 -0.48 4.31
C VAL A 273 11.63 -0.27 3.66
N ARG A 274 12.41 -1.34 3.58
CA ARG A 274 13.68 -1.38 2.86
C ARG A 274 13.78 -2.65 2.03
N SER A 275 14.34 -2.55 0.83
CA SER A 275 14.64 -3.72 -0.01
C SER A 275 15.64 -4.64 0.70
N ALA A 276 15.55 -5.95 0.47
CA ALA A 276 16.51 -6.92 0.99
C ALA A 276 17.95 -6.59 0.54
N GLU A 277 18.16 -6.05 -0.66
CA GLU A 277 19.44 -5.63 -1.23
C GLU A 277 20.10 -4.55 -0.38
N SER A 278 19.33 -3.50 -0.06
CA SER A 278 19.77 -2.41 0.82
C SER A 278 20.11 -2.90 2.24
N VAL A 279 19.30 -3.81 2.80
CA VAL A 279 19.59 -4.43 4.11
C VAL A 279 20.85 -5.29 4.04
N ASN A 280 21.05 -6.04 2.96
CA ASN A 280 22.23 -6.86 2.73
C ASN A 280 23.52 -6.02 2.60
N SER A 281 23.46 -4.89 1.89
CA SER A 281 24.56 -3.93 1.84
C SER A 281 24.95 -3.47 3.25
N ASP A 282 23.96 -3.14 4.10
CA ASP A 282 24.20 -2.70 5.47
C ASP A 282 24.77 -3.78 6.39
N VAL A 283 24.37 -5.04 6.17
CA VAL A 283 24.85 -6.19 6.94
C VAL A 283 26.30 -6.48 6.60
N HIS A 284 26.65 -6.57 5.32
CA HIS A 284 27.99 -7.01 4.92
C HIS A 284 29.00 -5.85 4.93
N GLY A 285 28.59 -4.65 4.55
CA GLY A 285 29.39 -3.43 4.54
C GLY A 285 30.79 -3.58 3.89
N PRO A 286 31.65 -2.56 4.03
CA PRO A 286 33.02 -2.62 3.51
C PRO A 286 33.98 -3.39 4.42
N SER A 287 33.62 -3.61 5.69
CA SER A 287 34.50 -4.23 6.70
C SER A 287 34.58 -5.76 6.63
N GLY A 288 33.77 -6.42 5.80
CA GLY A 288 33.77 -7.88 5.61
C GLY A 288 33.18 -8.71 6.76
N LYS A 289 33.04 -8.15 7.97
CA LYS A 289 32.32 -8.79 9.10
C LYS A 289 30.84 -8.42 9.09
N PRO A 290 29.91 -9.40 9.04
CA PRO A 290 28.47 -9.14 9.09
C PRO A 290 28.04 -8.39 10.35
N LYS A 291 27.22 -7.35 10.19
CA LYS A 291 26.59 -6.56 11.27
C LYS A 291 25.08 -6.56 11.08
N TYR A 292 24.41 -7.49 11.75
CA TYR A 292 22.98 -7.74 11.58
C TYR A 292 22.05 -6.72 12.25
N ASP A 293 22.56 -5.85 13.11
CA ASP A 293 21.77 -4.67 13.51
C ASP A 293 21.85 -3.66 12.37
N VAL A 294 20.71 -3.27 11.80
CA VAL A 294 20.61 -2.33 10.69
C VAL A 294 19.77 -1.11 11.07
N ASP A 295 20.05 0.02 10.43
CA ASP A 295 19.25 1.24 10.61
C ASP A 295 17.95 1.11 9.79
N VAL A 296 16.82 1.44 10.39
CA VAL A 296 15.52 1.24 9.73
C VAL A 296 15.12 2.40 8.82
N CYS A 297 15.69 3.60 9.01
CA CYS A 297 15.30 4.81 8.29
C CYS A 297 16.18 5.10 7.08
N CYS A 298 17.48 4.79 7.14
CA CYS A 298 18.42 5.04 6.04
C CYS A 298 19.51 3.97 5.99
N ALA A 299 20.03 3.69 4.78
CA ALA A 299 21.21 2.85 4.63
C ALA A 299 22.45 3.47 5.32
N ARG A 300 23.38 2.64 5.77
CA ARG A 300 24.58 3.06 6.51
C ARG A 300 25.57 3.85 5.68
N ASP A 301 25.62 3.57 4.39
CA ASP A 301 26.54 4.15 3.40
C ASP A 301 25.99 5.41 2.71
N GLY A 302 24.83 5.92 3.14
CA GLY A 302 24.16 7.03 2.48
C GLY A 302 23.33 6.61 1.26
N GLY A 303 23.05 5.31 1.10
CA GLY A 303 22.05 4.81 0.16
C GLY A 303 20.62 5.31 0.47
N ASP A 304 19.68 4.91 -0.40
CA ASP A 304 18.34 5.49 -0.42
C ASP A 304 17.60 5.39 0.93
N PRO A 305 16.96 6.48 1.39
CA PRO A 305 16.13 6.45 2.58
C PRO A 305 14.99 5.44 2.45
N ALA A 306 14.67 4.78 3.56
CA ALA A 306 13.56 3.84 3.65
C ALA A 306 12.24 4.48 3.22
N TRP A 307 11.30 3.64 2.84
CA TRP A 307 9.94 4.07 2.53
C TRP A 307 9.08 4.02 3.78
N ASP A 308 8.15 4.95 3.91
CA ASP A 308 6.97 4.77 4.76
C ASP A 308 6.09 3.66 4.15
N PHE A 309 5.56 2.75 4.98
CA PHE A 309 4.84 1.57 4.49
C PHE A 309 3.63 1.92 3.59
N ALA A 310 2.80 2.90 3.97
CA ALA A 310 1.67 3.30 3.13
C ALA A 310 2.13 3.93 1.82
N THR A 311 3.17 4.78 1.87
CA THR A 311 3.76 5.36 0.66
C THR A 311 4.36 4.29 -0.25
N PHE A 312 5.01 3.26 0.30
CA PHE A 312 5.56 2.14 -0.46
C PHE A 312 4.46 1.37 -1.21
N VAL A 313 3.45 0.92 -0.48
CA VAL A 313 2.36 0.10 -1.07
C VAL A 313 1.60 0.87 -2.16
N THR A 314 1.55 2.19 -2.05
CA THR A 314 0.68 3.00 -2.93
C THR A 314 1.39 3.67 -4.07
N VAL A 315 2.58 4.23 -3.85
CA VAL A 315 3.33 4.91 -4.90
C VAL A 315 4.17 3.87 -5.62
N ALA A 316 4.97 3.15 -4.85
CA ALA A 316 5.98 2.26 -5.36
C ALA A 316 5.40 0.99 -6.01
N MET A 317 4.33 0.40 -5.43
CA MET A 317 3.75 -0.83 -6.01
C MET A 317 2.74 -0.58 -7.15
N THR A 318 2.20 0.63 -7.29
CA THR A 318 1.25 0.93 -8.37
C THR A 318 1.88 1.70 -9.53
N SER A 319 3.09 2.25 -9.34
CA SER A 319 3.82 2.97 -10.37
C SER A 319 4.19 2.06 -11.54
N PRO A 320 3.90 2.44 -12.80
CA PRO A 320 4.29 1.66 -13.97
C PRO A 320 5.80 1.68 -14.23
N GLU A 321 6.51 2.68 -13.70
CA GLU A 321 7.93 2.94 -14.00
C GLU A 321 8.89 2.43 -12.92
N ASP A 322 8.39 2.15 -11.71
CA ASP A 322 9.25 1.76 -10.59
C ASP A 322 9.68 0.30 -10.68
N ASP A 323 10.98 0.04 -10.57
CA ASP A 323 11.61 -1.29 -10.49
C ASP A 323 11.47 -1.91 -9.08
N ILE A 324 10.23 -2.00 -8.61
CA ILE A 324 9.89 -2.47 -7.26
C ILE A 324 9.13 -3.78 -7.33
N GLY A 325 9.57 -4.76 -6.54
CA GLY A 325 9.01 -6.11 -6.55
C GLY A 325 9.19 -6.80 -7.90
N LYS A 326 8.35 -7.80 -8.15
CA LYS A 326 8.33 -8.51 -9.41
C LYS A 326 6.95 -8.44 -10.04
N VAL A 327 6.92 -8.20 -11.34
CA VAL A 327 5.68 -8.14 -12.13
C VAL A 327 5.39 -9.48 -12.77
N PHE A 328 4.11 -9.83 -12.81
CA PHE A 328 3.60 -11.09 -13.32
C PHE A 328 2.41 -10.82 -14.24
N PRO A 329 2.34 -11.48 -15.41
CA PRO A 329 1.28 -11.24 -16.38
C PRO A 329 -0.07 -11.83 -15.97
N ASP A 330 -0.09 -12.84 -15.09
CA ASP A 330 -1.30 -13.60 -14.80
C ASP A 330 -1.31 -14.19 -13.38
N ALA A 331 -2.48 -14.72 -13.01
CA ALA A 331 -2.74 -15.33 -11.71
C ALA A 331 -1.91 -16.59 -11.45
N ASP A 332 -1.67 -17.41 -12.48
CA ASP A 332 -0.97 -18.68 -12.38
C ASP A 332 0.50 -18.47 -12.01
N THR A 333 1.16 -17.53 -12.70
CA THR A 333 2.56 -17.18 -12.48
C THR A 333 2.79 -16.53 -11.11
N VAL A 334 1.84 -15.73 -10.61
CA VAL A 334 1.86 -15.22 -9.23
C VAL A 334 1.76 -16.37 -8.23
N ALA A 335 0.77 -17.26 -8.40
CA ALA A 335 0.56 -18.38 -7.48
C ALA A 335 1.77 -19.31 -7.45
N GLU A 336 2.38 -19.60 -8.61
CA GLU A 336 3.61 -20.37 -8.70
C GLU A 336 4.75 -19.71 -7.91
N ALA A 337 5.00 -18.42 -8.15
CA ALA A 337 6.07 -17.67 -7.50
C ALA A 337 5.93 -17.61 -5.97
N LEU A 338 4.69 -17.56 -5.46
CA LEU A 338 4.43 -17.55 -4.02
C LEU A 338 4.41 -18.97 -3.42
N SER A 339 4.16 -20.02 -4.20
CA SER A 339 3.97 -21.39 -3.71
C SER A 339 5.26 -22.16 -3.38
N THR A 340 6.37 -21.91 -4.08
CA THR A 340 7.69 -22.60 -3.96
C THR A 340 7.69 -23.90 -3.15
N ASP A 341 7.18 -25.00 -3.72
CA ASP A 341 7.20 -26.38 -3.16
C ASP A 341 6.84 -26.53 -1.67
N ARG A 342 5.92 -25.70 -1.16
CA ARG A 342 5.46 -25.81 0.23
C ARG A 342 4.66 -27.11 0.42
N LYS A 343 4.85 -27.74 1.57
CA LYS A 343 4.11 -28.95 1.98
C LYS A 343 2.84 -28.65 2.77
N GLU A 344 2.72 -27.44 3.31
CA GLU A 344 1.62 -27.03 4.21
C GLU A 344 1.06 -25.67 3.80
N PRO A 345 -0.25 -25.46 4.01
CA PRO A 345 -0.94 -24.34 3.43
C PRO A 345 -0.77 -23.02 4.18
N LEU A 346 -0.86 -21.89 3.47
CA LEU A 346 -0.76 -20.53 4.02
C LEU A 346 -2.13 -19.87 4.20
N THR A 347 -2.33 -19.04 5.22
CA THR A 347 -3.59 -18.27 5.32
C THR A 347 -3.55 -17.08 4.35
N ALA A 348 -4.13 -17.24 3.15
CA ALA A 348 -4.36 -16.15 2.21
C ALA A 348 -5.51 -15.26 2.71
N ARG A 349 -5.27 -13.96 2.81
CA ARG A 349 -6.31 -12.95 3.07
C ARG A 349 -6.25 -11.92 1.96
N VAL A 350 -7.07 -12.15 0.94
CA VAL A 350 -7.00 -11.43 -0.32
C VAL A 350 -8.19 -10.49 -0.45
N VAL A 351 -7.95 -9.18 -0.61
CA VAL A 351 -8.97 -8.15 -0.72
C VAL A 351 -8.82 -7.42 -2.03
N PHE A 352 -9.53 -7.90 -3.01
CA PHE A 352 -9.46 -7.36 -4.35
C PHE A 352 -10.71 -6.58 -4.69
N ALA A 353 -10.53 -5.48 -5.41
CA ALA A 353 -11.58 -4.80 -6.11
C ALA A 353 -11.12 -4.52 -7.54
N ASP A 354 -11.57 -5.39 -8.44
CA ASP A 354 -11.44 -5.17 -9.88
C ASP A 354 -12.78 -4.65 -10.41
N LEU A 355 -12.74 -3.48 -11.05
CA LEU A 355 -13.87 -2.84 -11.74
C LEU A 355 -13.64 -2.76 -13.25
N THR A 356 -12.49 -3.26 -13.70
CA THR A 356 -12.06 -3.30 -15.10
C THR A 356 -12.17 -4.70 -15.70
N SER A 357 -12.24 -5.74 -14.84
CA SER A 357 -12.19 -7.16 -15.21
C SER A 357 -10.90 -7.56 -15.95
N CYS A 358 -9.86 -6.72 -15.89
CA CYS A 358 -8.60 -6.93 -16.60
C CYS A 358 -7.66 -7.90 -15.85
N LEU A 359 -7.75 -7.96 -14.53
CA LEU A 359 -6.93 -8.83 -13.69
C LEU A 359 -7.87 -9.84 -13.02
N ASN A 360 -7.84 -11.10 -13.49
CA ASN A 360 -8.74 -12.14 -12.96
C ASN A 360 -8.30 -12.57 -11.54
N VAL A 361 -8.76 -11.77 -10.60
CA VAL A 361 -8.56 -11.85 -9.16
C VAL A 361 -9.11 -13.15 -8.57
N ARG A 362 -10.27 -13.59 -9.06
CA ARG A 362 -10.94 -14.79 -8.58
C ARG A 362 -10.11 -16.02 -8.94
N LEU A 363 -9.60 -16.04 -10.17
CA LEU A 363 -8.62 -17.01 -10.61
C LEU A 363 -7.37 -16.97 -9.72
N LEU A 364 -6.82 -15.81 -9.38
CA LEU A 364 -5.67 -15.72 -8.46
C LEU A 364 -5.98 -16.34 -7.09
N ALA A 365 -7.13 -16.03 -6.49
CA ALA A 365 -7.54 -16.63 -5.22
C ALA A 365 -7.71 -18.16 -5.33
N GLU A 366 -8.28 -18.65 -6.43
CA GLU A 366 -8.43 -20.07 -6.73
C GLU A 366 -7.08 -20.77 -6.90
N LYS A 367 -6.15 -20.16 -7.64
CA LYS A 367 -4.80 -20.68 -7.88
C LYS A 367 -3.95 -20.71 -6.63
N LEU A 368 -4.05 -19.68 -5.78
CA LEU A 368 -3.42 -19.73 -4.47
C LEU A 368 -4.01 -20.87 -3.63
N ARG A 369 -5.33 -21.07 -3.63
CA ARG A 369 -5.96 -22.20 -2.93
C ARG A 369 -5.47 -23.56 -3.44
N GLU A 370 -5.40 -23.75 -4.77
CA GLU A 370 -4.85 -24.97 -5.40
C GLU A 370 -3.41 -25.28 -4.94
N ARG A 371 -2.65 -24.24 -4.58
CA ARG A 371 -1.27 -24.33 -4.09
C ARG A 371 -1.18 -24.45 -2.57
N GLY A 372 -2.29 -24.74 -1.89
CA GLY A 372 -2.37 -24.83 -0.44
C GLY A 372 -2.37 -23.44 0.20
N TYR A 373 -3.37 -22.62 -0.06
CA TYR A 373 -3.62 -21.46 0.79
C TYR A 373 -5.03 -21.63 1.40
N GLU A 374 -5.16 -21.59 2.74
CA GLU A 374 -6.39 -21.88 3.50
C GLU A 374 -7.50 -20.81 3.35
N GLU A 375 -8.75 -21.28 3.51
CA GLU A 375 -10.02 -20.56 3.32
C GLU A 375 -10.40 -19.63 4.50
N GLU A 376 -9.87 -18.41 4.54
CA GLU A 376 -10.65 -17.25 4.99
C GLU A 376 -10.75 -16.25 3.83
N GLN A 377 -11.35 -16.70 2.73
CA GLN A 377 -11.59 -15.87 1.55
C GLN A 377 -12.88 -15.06 1.75
N GLN A 378 -12.74 -13.78 2.08
CA GLN A 378 -13.78 -12.80 1.81
C GLN A 378 -13.37 -12.01 0.59
N ILE A 379 -13.83 -12.47 -0.58
CA ILE A 379 -13.62 -11.78 -1.85
C ILE A 379 -14.67 -10.67 -1.94
N PHE A 380 -14.24 -9.42 -1.97
CA PHE A 380 -15.13 -8.27 -2.13
C PHE A 380 -15.24 -7.90 -3.62
N GLU A 381 -15.93 -8.70 -4.44
CA GLU A 381 -16.11 -8.39 -5.87
C GLU A 381 -17.17 -7.32 -6.10
N THR A 382 -16.79 -6.15 -6.60
CA THR A 382 -17.76 -5.24 -7.23
C THR A 382 -18.34 -5.96 -8.44
N LEU A 383 -19.61 -6.37 -8.31
CA LEU A 383 -20.38 -6.95 -9.40
C LEU A 383 -20.36 -5.98 -10.59
N SER A 384 -19.43 -6.19 -11.52
CA SER A 384 -19.73 -5.87 -12.92
C SER A 384 -20.86 -6.82 -13.28
N SER A 385 -22.05 -6.27 -13.50
CA SER A 385 -23.14 -7.00 -14.14
C SER A 385 -22.70 -7.41 -15.55
N LEU A 386 -21.94 -8.49 -15.64
CA LEU A 386 -22.01 -9.38 -16.78
C LEU A 386 -23.05 -10.41 -16.37
N ASP A 387 -24.31 -10.03 -16.63
CA ASP A 387 -25.35 -11.00 -16.95
C ASP A 387 -24.74 -12.02 -17.93
N ASP A 388 -25.20 -13.26 -17.78
CA ASP A 388 -24.81 -14.45 -18.51
C ASP A 388 -24.16 -14.19 -19.89
N PRO A 389 -23.08 -14.92 -20.26
CA PRO A 389 -22.62 -14.89 -21.64
C PRO A 389 -23.84 -15.15 -22.52
N PRO A 390 -24.13 -14.30 -23.53
CA PRO A 390 -25.33 -14.47 -24.34
C PRO A 390 -25.35 -15.91 -24.81
N GLU A 391 -26.42 -16.63 -24.46
CA GLU A 391 -26.69 -17.96 -24.98
C GLU A 391 -26.38 -17.91 -26.47
N VAL A 392 -25.39 -18.68 -26.87
CA VAL A 392 -25.09 -18.91 -28.28
C VAL A 392 -26.39 -19.46 -28.84
N ALA A 393 -27.11 -18.63 -29.59
CA ALA A 393 -28.26 -19.08 -30.34
C ALA A 393 -27.74 -20.10 -31.36
N GLU A 394 -27.80 -21.37 -30.98
CA GLU A 394 -27.72 -22.49 -31.90
C GLU A 394 -28.83 -22.33 -32.95
N GLU A 395 -28.37 -22.24 -34.19
CA GLU A 395 -29.02 -22.63 -35.43
C GLU A 395 -30.33 -21.93 -35.87
N MET A 396 -30.22 -21.30 -37.04
CA MET A 396 -30.97 -21.52 -38.29
C MET A 396 -31.16 -20.16 -39.00
N SER A 397 -30.80 -19.96 -40.27
CA SER A 397 -31.14 -20.77 -41.45
C SER A 397 -30.24 -20.38 -42.65
N PRO A 398 -29.81 -21.33 -43.49
CA PRO A 398 -29.04 -21.08 -44.73
C PRO A 398 -29.92 -20.59 -45.89
N ARG A 399 -30.74 -19.57 -45.66
CA ARG A 399 -31.55 -18.90 -46.69
C ARG A 399 -31.40 -17.41 -46.51
N ASP A 400 -30.32 -16.87 -47.06
CA ASP A 400 -30.18 -15.53 -47.64
C ASP A 400 -28.78 -15.45 -48.26
N ARG A 401 -28.56 -16.31 -49.27
CA ARG A 401 -27.47 -16.12 -50.24
C ARG A 401 -28.06 -15.39 -51.44
N GLU A 402 -28.01 -14.07 -51.43
CA GLU A 402 -28.04 -13.30 -52.67
C GLU A 402 -26.59 -13.00 -53.11
N PRO A 403 -26.27 -13.14 -54.40
CA PRO A 403 -24.91 -12.96 -54.90
C PRO A 403 -24.62 -11.46 -55.04
N TRP A 404 -23.67 -10.96 -54.25
CA TRP A 404 -23.03 -9.69 -54.56
C TRP A 404 -22.17 -9.88 -55.81
N SER A 405 -22.59 -9.19 -56.87
CA SER A 405 -21.84 -8.96 -58.10
C SER A 405 -20.54 -8.22 -57.81
N ASP A 406 -19.45 -8.74 -58.36
CA ASP A 406 -18.12 -8.15 -58.36
C ASP A 406 -18.11 -6.83 -59.16
N PRO A 407 -17.63 -5.68 -58.62
CA PRO A 407 -17.39 -4.50 -59.43
C PRO A 407 -16.07 -4.55 -60.21
N TRP A 408 -15.31 -5.65 -60.13
CA TRP A 408 -14.08 -5.86 -60.89
C TRP A 408 -13.90 -7.29 -61.40
N SER A 409 -14.91 -7.85 -62.06
CA SER A 409 -14.71 -8.88 -63.11
C SER A 409 -15.90 -9.03 -64.06
#